data_AF-A0A5C4SUY5-F1
#
_entry.id   AF-A0A5C4SUY5-F1
#
_cell.length_a   1.000
_cell.length_b   1.000
_cell.length_c   1.000
_cell.angle_alpha   90.00
_cell.angle_beta   90.00
_cell.angle_gamma   90.00
#
_symmetry.space_group_name_H-M   'P 1'
#
loop_
_entity.id
_entity.type
_entity.pdbx_description
1 polymer ?
#
loop_
_entity_poly.entity_id
_entity_poly.type
_entity_poly.pdbx_seq_one_letter_code
_entity_poly.pdbx_strand_id
1 'polypeptide(L)'
;MEGLLGKAVELLHSHTRLRVVRSGLLFPYGDWSTGLLRQIRQVRRDMSLHGDTYARSIGGRSLTEAFGDLSGIDVLLLLGHSGGGMAAVHAAAPLGSLPPGPDVRIVQIGCPRFAIAPELRMRVHYLYAVGRAGGPAKDPICRIGTWGGWERSAHGIPRWNPLKFAPGERTPVPIIGGHADYFRDRAPFRNEAGRTNLDIVSEALLAGLVEDG
;
A
#
# COMPACT_ATOMS: atom_id res chain seq x y z
N MET A 1 -13.60 -0.98 -1.97
CA MET A 1 -12.48 -1.79 -2.47
C MET A 1 -12.84 -2.51 -3.77
N GLU A 2 -14.01 -3.13 -3.91
CA GLU A 2 -14.41 -3.76 -5.19
C GLU A 2 -14.41 -2.79 -6.38
N GLY A 3 -14.98 -1.60 -6.22
CA GLY A 3 -14.93 -0.57 -7.28
C GLY A 3 -13.51 -0.08 -7.60
N LEU A 4 -12.57 -0.16 -6.65
CA LEU A 4 -11.15 0.12 -6.90
C LEU A 4 -10.52 -0.99 -7.72
N LEU A 5 -10.82 -2.26 -7.41
CA LEU A 5 -10.30 -3.40 -8.15
C LEU A 5 -10.76 -3.34 -9.62
N GLY A 6 -12.04 -3.07 -9.86
CA GLY A 6 -12.59 -2.88 -11.20
C GLY A 6 -11.85 -1.79 -11.98
N LYS A 7 -11.73 -0.58 -11.38
CA LYS A 7 -10.98 0.52 -12.01
C LYS A 7 -9.51 0.20 -12.21
N ALA A 8 -8.84 -0.46 -11.26
CA ALA A 8 -7.44 -0.83 -11.42
C ALA A 8 -7.23 -1.78 -12.62
N VAL A 9 -8.13 -2.76 -12.81
CA VAL A 9 -8.11 -3.65 -13.99
C VAL A 9 -8.34 -2.88 -15.28
N GLU A 10 -9.34 -1.99 -15.32
CA GLU A 10 -9.60 -1.12 -16.48
C GLU A 10 -8.38 -0.24 -16.83
N LEU A 11 -7.75 0.33 -15.82
CA LEU A 11 -6.59 1.20 -15.96
C LEU A 11 -5.36 0.43 -16.46
N LEU A 12 -5.09 -0.77 -15.92
CA LEU A 12 -4.03 -1.65 -16.40
C LEU A 12 -4.24 -2.04 -17.87
N HIS A 13 -5.46 -2.40 -18.26
CA HIS A 13 -5.77 -2.74 -19.65
C HIS A 13 -5.63 -1.56 -20.62
N SER A 14 -5.91 -0.34 -20.17
CA SER A 14 -5.88 0.84 -21.03
C SER A 14 -4.49 1.49 -21.12
N HIS A 15 -3.62 1.32 -20.13
CA HIS A 15 -2.35 2.04 -20.03
C HIS A 15 -1.12 1.14 -20.05
N THR A 16 -1.29 -0.18 -20.02
CA THR A 16 -0.18 -1.14 -20.04
C THR A 16 -0.42 -2.23 -21.08
N ARG A 17 0.63 -3.01 -21.39
CA ARG A 17 0.51 -4.24 -22.18
C ARG A 17 0.21 -5.47 -21.32
N LEU A 18 -0.04 -5.29 -20.02
CA LEU A 18 -0.30 -6.39 -19.10
C LEU A 18 -1.72 -6.93 -19.29
N ARG A 19 -1.85 -8.26 -19.31
CA ARG A 19 -3.14 -8.94 -19.28
C ARG A 19 -3.45 -9.35 -17.84
N VAL A 20 -4.56 -8.87 -17.29
CA VAL A 20 -5.00 -9.32 -15.97
C VAL A 20 -5.53 -10.74 -16.07
N VAL A 21 -4.78 -11.70 -15.54
CA VAL A 21 -5.16 -13.13 -15.52
C VAL A 21 -5.94 -13.53 -14.25
N ARG A 22 -5.74 -12.80 -13.15
CA ARG A 22 -6.41 -13.04 -11.87
C ARG A 22 -6.54 -11.72 -11.11
N SER A 23 -7.67 -11.51 -10.46
CA SER A 23 -7.93 -10.38 -9.56
C SER A 23 -8.80 -10.84 -8.41
N GLY A 24 -8.57 -10.33 -7.21
CA GLY A 24 -9.38 -10.70 -6.04
C GLY A 24 -9.19 -9.75 -4.87
N LEU A 25 -10.15 -9.78 -3.94
CA LEU A 25 -10.10 -9.03 -2.69
C LEU A 25 -9.71 -9.99 -1.56
N LEU A 26 -8.71 -9.62 -0.77
CA LEU A 26 -8.21 -10.41 0.35
C LEU A 26 -8.31 -9.61 1.66
N PHE A 27 -8.52 -10.31 2.77
CA PHE A 27 -8.69 -9.74 4.11
C PHE A 27 -7.60 -10.27 5.07
N PRO A 28 -6.36 -9.78 4.97
CA PRO A 28 -5.19 -10.41 5.62
C PRO A 28 -5.23 -10.42 7.16
N TYR A 29 -6.11 -9.62 7.78
CA TYR A 29 -6.32 -9.59 9.22
C TYR A 29 -7.73 -10.05 9.62
N GLY A 30 -8.46 -10.68 8.70
CA GLY A 30 -9.86 -11.08 8.86
C GLY A 30 -10.83 -10.06 8.28
N ASP A 31 -12.06 -10.53 8.04
CA ASP A 31 -13.19 -9.74 7.55
C ASP A 31 -14.04 -9.21 8.72
N TRP A 32 -15.25 -8.74 8.41
CA TRP A 32 -16.22 -8.22 9.40
C TRP A 32 -16.67 -9.24 10.44
N SER A 33 -16.46 -10.54 10.21
CA SER A 33 -16.76 -11.59 11.20
C SER A 33 -15.69 -11.68 12.30
N THR A 34 -14.52 -11.08 12.08
CA THR A 34 -13.41 -11.10 13.04
C THR A 34 -13.47 -9.89 13.97
N GLY A 35 -13.33 -10.11 15.28
CA GLY A 35 -13.36 -9.03 16.27
C GLY A 35 -12.31 -7.92 16.01
N LEU A 36 -12.77 -6.68 15.91
CA LEU A 36 -11.94 -5.50 15.59
C LEU A 36 -10.68 -5.37 16.47
N LEU A 37 -10.80 -5.62 17.77
CA LEU A 37 -9.66 -5.56 18.70
C LEU A 37 -8.56 -6.57 18.35
N ARG A 38 -8.94 -7.75 17.85
CA ARG A 38 -7.98 -8.76 17.37
C ARG A 38 -7.25 -8.26 16.15
N GLN A 39 -7.97 -7.71 15.17
CA GLN A 39 -7.36 -7.14 13.96
C GLN A 39 -6.37 -6.04 14.31
N ILE A 40 -6.76 -5.11 15.20
CA ILE A 40 -5.88 -4.03 15.66
C ILE A 40 -4.61 -4.58 16.34
N ARG A 41 -4.73 -5.61 17.19
CA ARG A 41 -3.57 -6.24 17.83
C ARG A 41 -2.64 -6.91 16.82
N GLN A 42 -3.20 -7.57 15.81
CA GLN A 42 -2.41 -8.19 14.74
C GLN A 42 -1.67 -7.15 13.90
N VAL A 43 -2.36 -6.08 13.49
CA VAL A 43 -1.74 -4.96 12.77
C VAL A 43 -0.62 -4.36 13.62
N ARG A 44 -0.86 -4.05 14.91
CA ARG A 44 0.18 -3.51 15.82
C ARG A 44 1.41 -4.40 15.93
N ARG A 45 1.23 -5.71 16.04
CA ARG A 45 2.33 -6.67 16.06
C ARG A 45 3.12 -6.60 14.76
N ASP A 46 2.43 -6.59 13.63
CA ASP A 46 3.09 -6.52 12.33
C ASP A 46 3.81 -5.18 12.14
N MET A 47 3.30 -4.06 12.68
CA MET A 47 3.99 -2.76 12.60
C MET A 47 5.40 -2.77 13.20
N SER A 48 5.65 -3.64 14.19
CA SER A 48 6.96 -3.75 14.84
C SER A 48 7.96 -4.62 14.08
N LEU A 49 7.53 -5.28 13.00
CA LEU A 49 8.41 -6.10 12.17
C LEU A 49 9.21 -5.22 11.22
N HIS A 50 10.40 -5.70 10.89
CA HIS A 50 11.35 -5.05 9.98
C HIS A 50 12.10 -6.09 9.15
N GLY A 51 12.36 -5.80 7.87
CA GLY A 51 13.21 -6.59 6.97
C GLY A 51 13.01 -8.10 7.12
N ASP A 52 14.07 -8.79 7.55
CA ASP A 52 14.17 -10.25 7.73
C ASP A 52 13.05 -10.89 8.57
N THR A 53 12.34 -10.09 9.37
CA THR A 53 11.25 -10.59 10.22
C THR A 53 9.88 -10.57 9.55
N TYR A 54 9.76 -10.11 8.29
CA TYR A 54 8.48 -10.07 7.56
C TYR A 54 7.82 -11.44 7.40
N ALA A 55 8.58 -12.54 7.32
CA ALA A 55 8.02 -13.90 7.34
C ALA A 55 7.20 -14.21 8.62
N ARG A 56 7.42 -13.44 9.70
CA ARG A 56 6.67 -13.55 10.96
C ARG A 56 5.35 -12.77 10.95
N SER A 57 5.11 -11.95 9.93
CA SER A 57 3.89 -11.15 9.76
C SER A 57 2.66 -12.03 9.68
N ILE A 58 1.63 -11.69 10.46
CA ILE A 58 0.34 -12.38 10.40
C ILE A 58 -0.35 -12.06 9.08
N GLY A 59 -0.43 -10.77 8.72
CA GLY A 59 -1.08 -10.34 7.49
C GLY A 59 -0.31 -10.78 6.24
N GLY A 60 1.02 -10.67 6.27
CA GLY A 60 1.89 -11.09 5.18
C GLY A 60 1.76 -12.58 4.87
N ARG A 61 1.82 -13.45 5.89
CA ARG A 61 1.61 -14.90 5.70
C ARG A 61 0.23 -15.23 5.17
N SER A 62 -0.81 -14.57 5.69
CA SER A 62 -2.18 -14.78 5.19
C SER A 62 -2.31 -14.46 3.69
N LEU A 63 -1.62 -13.43 3.20
CA LEU A 63 -1.59 -13.14 1.76
C LEU A 63 -0.80 -14.19 0.98
N THR A 64 0.40 -14.57 1.44
CA THR A 64 1.22 -15.59 0.79
C THR A 64 0.47 -16.92 0.66
N GLU A 65 -0.23 -17.34 1.71
CA GLU A 65 -1.08 -18.54 1.71
C GLU A 65 -2.26 -18.42 0.75
N ALA A 66 -2.90 -17.24 0.67
CA ALA A 66 -4.06 -17.02 -0.21
C ALA A 66 -3.71 -16.94 -1.70
N PHE A 67 -2.51 -16.48 -2.05
CA PHE A 67 -2.07 -16.42 -3.44
C PHE A 67 -1.78 -17.81 -4.01
N GLY A 68 -1.17 -18.69 -3.20
CA GLY A 68 -0.79 -20.04 -3.63
C GLY A 68 0.35 -20.01 -4.65
N ASP A 69 0.26 -20.88 -5.67
CA ASP A 69 1.23 -20.92 -6.77
C ASP A 69 1.07 -19.71 -7.70
N LEU A 70 2.18 -19.01 -7.95
CA LEU A 70 2.29 -17.86 -8.83
C LEU A 70 3.15 -18.15 -10.07
N SER A 71 3.41 -19.43 -10.36
CA SER A 71 4.12 -19.84 -11.57
C SER A 71 3.45 -19.28 -12.83
N GLY A 72 4.26 -18.66 -13.70
CA GLY A 72 3.78 -18.00 -14.93
C GLY A 72 3.16 -16.63 -14.72
N ILE A 73 3.23 -16.04 -13.52
CA ILE A 73 2.88 -14.65 -13.27
C ILE A 73 4.13 -13.79 -13.38
N ASP A 74 4.14 -12.86 -14.33
CA ASP A 74 5.25 -11.92 -14.52
C ASP A 74 5.23 -10.78 -13.51
N VAL A 75 4.03 -10.25 -13.22
CA VAL A 75 3.81 -9.09 -12.36
C VAL A 75 2.68 -9.36 -11.37
N LEU A 76 2.93 -9.05 -10.10
CA LEU A 76 1.92 -9.11 -9.05
C LEU A 76 1.71 -7.70 -8.46
N LEU A 77 0.51 -7.13 -8.67
CA LEU A 77 0.12 -5.86 -8.08
C LEU A 77 -0.68 -6.06 -6.79
N LEU A 78 -0.18 -5.51 -5.68
CA LEU A 78 -0.82 -5.53 -4.38
C LEU A 78 -1.34 -4.15 -4.00
N LEU A 79 -2.67 -3.99 -3.98
CA LEU A 79 -3.34 -2.76 -3.55
C LEU A 79 -3.85 -2.92 -2.10
N GLY A 80 -3.22 -2.24 -1.16
CA GLY A 80 -3.51 -2.40 0.26
C GLY A 80 -3.99 -1.11 0.93
N HIS A 81 -5.21 -1.12 1.49
CA HIS A 81 -5.72 -0.03 2.32
C HIS A 81 -5.43 -0.26 3.79
N SER A 82 -5.09 0.80 4.53
CA SER A 82 -4.85 0.74 5.98
C SER A 82 -3.84 -0.36 6.34
N GLY A 83 -4.15 -1.24 7.29
CA GLY A 83 -3.32 -2.41 7.61
C GLY A 83 -3.04 -3.34 6.42
N GLY A 84 -3.94 -3.43 5.43
CA GLY A 84 -3.73 -4.22 4.22
C GLY A 84 -2.49 -3.78 3.42
N GLY A 85 -2.16 -2.49 3.43
CA GLY A 85 -0.93 -1.97 2.81
C GLY A 85 0.35 -2.48 3.50
N MET A 86 0.28 -2.76 4.80
CA MET A 86 1.38 -3.37 5.55
C MET A 86 1.51 -4.85 5.23
N ALA A 87 0.39 -5.58 5.23
CA ALA A 87 0.37 -6.98 4.86
C ALA A 87 0.96 -7.19 3.46
N ALA A 88 0.63 -6.32 2.50
CA ALA A 88 1.19 -6.34 1.15
C ALA A 88 2.72 -6.23 1.13
N VAL A 89 3.30 -5.26 1.85
CA VAL A 89 4.77 -5.12 1.94
C VAL A 89 5.40 -6.34 2.60
N HIS A 90 4.81 -6.85 3.69
CA HIS A 90 5.36 -8.01 4.38
C HIS A 90 5.23 -9.30 3.58
N ALA A 91 4.24 -9.41 2.70
CA ALA A 91 4.09 -10.53 1.76
C ALA A 91 5.04 -10.41 0.56
N ALA A 92 5.46 -9.20 0.18
CA ALA A 92 6.29 -9.00 -1.00
C ALA A 92 7.65 -9.69 -0.92
N ALA A 93 8.27 -9.72 0.26
CA ALA A 93 9.53 -10.44 0.47
C ALA A 93 9.37 -11.95 0.18
N PRO A 94 8.50 -12.72 0.87
CA PRO A 94 8.34 -14.15 0.57
C PRO A 94 7.75 -14.45 -0.81
N LEU A 95 7.02 -13.50 -1.44
CA LEU A 95 6.48 -13.68 -2.79
C LEU A 95 7.49 -13.36 -3.90
N GLY A 96 8.51 -12.53 -3.64
CA GLY A 96 9.46 -12.03 -4.64
C GLY A 96 10.94 -12.32 -4.37
N SER A 97 11.28 -13.02 -3.28
CA SER A 97 12.68 -13.29 -2.88
C SER A 97 13.37 -14.44 -3.62
N LEU A 98 12.67 -15.17 -4.48
CA LEU A 98 13.26 -16.28 -5.24
C LEU A 98 12.90 -16.14 -6.72
N PRO A 99 13.86 -15.84 -7.60
CA PRO A 99 13.73 -16.16 -9.00
C PRO A 99 13.52 -17.68 -9.17
N PRO A 100 12.59 -18.12 -10.04
CA PRO A 100 11.66 -17.31 -10.82
C PRO A 100 10.42 -16.91 -9.98
N GLY A 101 10.28 -15.63 -9.66
CA GLY A 101 9.14 -15.08 -8.93
C GLY A 101 8.66 -13.78 -9.60
N PRO A 102 7.39 -13.39 -9.42
CA PRO A 102 6.84 -12.21 -10.08
C PRO A 102 7.53 -10.92 -9.62
N ASP A 103 7.52 -9.90 -10.49
CA ASP A 103 7.77 -8.53 -10.06
C ASP A 103 6.60 -8.04 -9.20
N VAL A 104 6.82 -7.97 -7.88
CA VAL A 104 5.81 -7.56 -6.92
C VAL A 104 5.82 -6.03 -6.76
N ARG A 105 4.74 -5.38 -7.18
CA ARG A 105 4.49 -3.93 -7.03
C ARG A 105 3.41 -3.69 -5.97
N ILE A 106 3.60 -2.68 -5.12
CA ILE A 106 2.72 -2.44 -3.96
C ILE A 106 2.23 -0.99 -3.97
N VAL A 107 0.93 -0.82 -3.81
CA VAL A 107 0.34 0.50 -3.52
C VAL A 107 -0.32 0.47 -2.15
N GLN A 108 0.21 1.29 -1.24
CA GLN A 108 -0.30 1.50 0.10
C GLN A 108 -1.24 2.70 0.12
N ILE A 109 -2.47 2.52 0.57
CA ILE A 109 -3.49 3.58 0.57
C ILE A 109 -3.91 3.85 2.02
N GLY A 110 -3.63 5.04 2.52
CA GLY A 110 -4.00 5.40 3.90
C GLY A 110 -3.33 4.52 4.97
N CYS A 111 -2.18 3.91 4.67
CA CYS A 111 -1.52 2.94 5.54
C CYS A 111 -0.78 3.61 6.71
N PRO A 112 -0.73 3.01 7.91
CA PRO A 112 0.20 3.47 8.95
C PRO A 112 1.66 3.35 8.50
N ARG A 113 2.55 4.09 9.16
CA ARG A 113 3.99 4.10 8.85
C ARG A 113 4.72 3.00 9.60
N PHE A 114 5.58 2.28 8.89
CA PHE A 114 6.47 1.25 9.43
C PHE A 114 7.72 1.19 8.55
N ALA A 115 8.81 0.63 9.07
CA ALA A 115 10.04 0.54 8.31
C ALA A 115 9.88 -0.39 7.10
N ILE A 116 10.08 0.14 5.89
CA ILE A 116 10.13 -0.65 4.65
C ILE A 116 11.58 -1.04 4.39
N ALA A 117 11.79 -2.34 4.15
CA ALA A 117 13.11 -2.88 3.81
C ALA A 117 13.68 -2.17 2.57
N PRO A 118 14.98 -1.78 2.56
CA PRO A 118 15.58 -0.98 1.49
C PRO A 118 15.29 -1.48 0.07
N GLU A 119 15.36 -2.79 -0.13
CA GLU A 119 15.12 -3.49 -1.39
C GLU A 119 13.68 -3.41 -1.91
N LEU A 120 12.71 -3.16 -1.02
CA LEU A 120 11.30 -3.01 -1.39
C LEU A 120 10.91 -1.56 -1.64
N ARG A 121 11.70 -0.57 -1.21
CA ARG A 121 11.29 0.85 -1.21
C ARG A 121 10.84 1.33 -2.59
N MET A 122 11.59 1.00 -3.64
CA MET A 122 11.26 1.39 -5.02
C MET A 122 10.03 0.68 -5.59
N ARG A 123 9.57 -0.39 -4.94
CA ARG A 123 8.38 -1.14 -5.34
C ARG A 123 7.12 -0.71 -4.58
N VAL A 124 7.25 0.24 -3.65
CA VAL A 124 6.15 0.72 -2.81
C VAL A 124 5.78 2.15 -3.15
N HIS A 125 4.55 2.33 -3.61
CA HIS A 125 3.90 3.62 -3.77
C HIS A 125 2.95 3.89 -2.61
N TYR A 126 3.04 5.05 -1.98
CA TYR A 126 2.26 5.39 -0.80
C TYR A 126 1.31 6.56 -1.05
N LEU A 127 0.02 6.27 -1.08
CA LEU A 127 -1.06 7.24 -1.24
C LEU A 127 -1.62 7.66 0.12
N TYR A 128 -1.74 8.97 0.35
CA TYR A 128 -2.25 9.51 1.61
C TYR A 128 -3.18 10.71 1.42
N ALA A 129 -4.26 10.76 2.20
CA ALA A 129 -5.26 11.81 2.08
C ALA A 129 -4.75 13.16 2.60
N VAL A 130 -4.97 14.19 1.79
CA VAL A 130 -4.70 15.58 2.11
C VAL A 130 -5.98 16.42 2.09
N GLY A 131 -5.92 17.62 2.67
CA GLY A 131 -6.98 18.62 2.53
C GLY A 131 -7.19 19.08 1.09
N ARG A 132 -8.19 19.95 0.87
CA ARG A 132 -8.38 20.63 -0.43
C ARG A 132 -7.09 21.36 -0.84
N ALA A 133 -6.85 21.46 -2.15
CA ALA A 133 -5.68 22.12 -2.73
C ALA A 133 -4.31 21.61 -2.20
N GLY A 134 -4.21 20.32 -1.84
CA GLY A 134 -2.94 19.75 -1.38
C GLY A 134 -2.54 20.16 0.04
N GLY A 135 -3.51 20.56 0.87
CA GLY A 135 -3.29 20.96 2.26
C GLY A 135 -2.70 19.85 3.16
N PRO A 136 -2.63 20.03 4.48
CA PRO A 136 -1.97 19.08 5.36
C PRO A 136 -2.59 17.68 5.26
N ALA A 137 -1.76 16.65 5.46
CA ALA A 137 -2.20 15.27 5.55
C ALA A 137 -3.26 15.15 6.66
N LYS A 138 -4.43 14.62 6.34
CA LYS A 138 -5.59 14.59 7.24
C LYS A 138 -5.95 13.19 7.75
N ASP A 139 -5.42 12.16 7.12
CA ASP A 139 -5.65 10.78 7.55
C ASP A 139 -4.88 10.50 8.86
N PRO A 140 -5.57 10.25 9.99
CA PRO A 140 -4.89 9.98 11.26
C PRO A 140 -4.12 8.65 11.23
N ILE A 141 -4.53 7.68 10.42
CA ILE A 141 -3.84 6.38 10.32
C ILE A 141 -2.46 6.58 9.71
N CYS A 142 -2.33 7.46 8.72
CA CYS A 142 -1.04 7.84 8.11
C CYS A 142 -0.06 8.52 9.07
N ARG A 143 -0.50 8.87 10.30
CA ARG A 143 0.34 9.49 11.34
C ARG A 143 0.81 8.48 12.40
N ILE A 144 0.29 7.25 12.37
CA ILE A 144 0.67 6.20 13.31
C ILE A 144 2.00 5.58 12.86
N GLY A 145 2.91 5.38 13.81
CA GLY A 145 4.22 4.78 13.56
C GLY A 145 5.21 5.74 12.90
N THR A 146 6.29 5.20 12.35
CA THR A 146 7.37 6.01 11.77
C THR A 146 8.07 5.28 10.63
N TRP A 147 8.57 6.04 9.65
CA TRP A 147 9.56 5.58 8.68
C TRP A 147 10.99 5.86 9.15
N GLY A 148 11.14 6.54 10.29
CA GLY A 148 12.40 7.07 10.71
C GLY A 148 13.35 6.01 11.25
N GLY A 149 14.63 6.36 11.22
CA GLY A 149 15.68 5.55 11.82
C GLY A 149 16.98 6.32 11.98
N TRP A 150 17.86 5.78 12.81
CA TRP A 150 19.22 6.32 13.00
C TRP A 150 20.10 6.01 11.80
N GLU A 151 20.82 6.99 11.30
CA GLU A 151 21.86 6.83 10.29
C GLU A 151 23.10 7.63 10.65
N ARG A 152 24.24 7.31 10.01
CA ARG A 152 25.47 8.09 10.16
C ARG A 152 25.50 9.18 9.09
N SER A 153 25.83 10.41 9.49
CA SER A 153 26.13 11.48 8.54
C SER A 153 27.44 11.21 7.79
N ALA A 154 27.77 12.05 6.80
CA ALA A 154 29.06 11.99 6.10
C ALA A 154 30.28 12.08 7.04
N HIS A 155 30.11 12.65 8.24
CA HIS A 155 31.15 12.77 9.27
C HIS A 155 31.04 11.70 10.37
N GLY A 156 30.23 10.65 10.17
CA GLY A 156 30.05 9.55 11.12
C GLY A 156 29.14 9.86 12.32
N ILE A 157 28.60 11.08 12.42
CA ILE A 157 27.75 11.50 13.55
C ILE A 157 26.37 10.84 13.42
N PRO A 158 25.86 10.15 14.47
CA PRO A 158 24.50 9.62 14.47
C PRO A 158 23.48 10.75 14.32
N ARG A 159 22.59 10.63 13.34
CA ARG A 159 21.46 11.53 13.15
C ARG A 159 20.17 10.74 12.97
N TRP A 160 19.07 11.29 13.45
CA TRP A 160 17.75 10.74 13.17
C TRP A 160 17.30 11.21 11.79
N ASN A 161 16.99 10.27 10.90
CA ASN A 161 16.38 10.55 9.60
C ASN A 161 14.92 10.09 9.63
N PRO A 162 13.92 10.99 9.57
CA PRO A 162 12.51 10.63 9.63
C PRO A 162 12.02 9.84 8.41
N LEU A 163 12.80 9.80 7.32
CA LEU A 163 12.47 9.16 6.04
C LEU A 163 13.39 7.99 5.69
N LYS A 164 14.22 7.53 6.63
CA LYS A 164 15.22 6.48 6.39
C LYS A 164 14.63 5.25 5.68
N PHE A 165 13.45 4.83 6.11
CA PHE A 165 12.74 3.63 5.64
C PHE A 165 11.42 3.97 4.95
N ALA A 166 11.30 5.18 4.40
CA ALA A 166 10.09 5.61 3.71
C ALA A 166 9.94 4.89 2.35
N PRO A 167 8.70 4.73 1.84
CA PRO A 167 8.43 4.31 0.46
C PRO A 167 9.22 5.14 -0.56
N GLY A 168 9.51 4.56 -1.72
CA GLY A 168 10.20 5.23 -2.82
C GLY A 168 9.38 6.40 -3.36
N GLU A 169 8.09 6.20 -3.54
CA GLU A 169 7.16 7.23 -4.00
C GLU A 169 6.03 7.46 -2.99
N ARG A 170 5.64 8.73 -2.80
CA ARG A 170 4.58 9.15 -1.89
C ARG A 170 3.73 10.21 -2.56
N THR A 171 2.45 9.90 -2.81
CA THR A 171 1.55 10.78 -3.56
C THR A 171 0.39 11.24 -2.69
N PRO A 172 0.24 12.56 -2.49
CA PRO A 172 -0.92 13.10 -1.79
C PRO A 172 -2.17 12.97 -2.67
N VAL A 173 -3.28 12.52 -2.08
CA VAL A 173 -4.58 12.43 -2.77
C VAL A 173 -5.61 13.37 -2.14
N PRO A 174 -6.09 14.40 -2.87
CA PRO A 174 -7.03 15.39 -2.34
C PRO A 174 -8.47 14.86 -2.34
N ILE A 175 -8.75 13.91 -1.45
CA ILE A 175 -10.09 13.31 -1.28
C ILE A 175 -10.99 14.15 -0.37
N ILE A 176 -12.29 13.95 -0.42
CA ILE A 176 -13.28 14.46 0.56
C ILE A 176 -13.47 13.42 1.68
N GLY A 177 -13.67 13.83 2.94
CA GLY A 177 -13.81 12.90 4.07
C GLY A 177 -12.48 12.49 4.71
N GLY A 178 -12.41 11.28 5.27
CA GLY A 178 -11.25 10.79 6.05
C GLY A 178 -10.75 9.41 5.61
N HIS A 179 -10.15 8.68 6.57
CA HIS A 179 -9.49 7.39 6.32
C HIS A 179 -10.40 6.33 5.68
N ALA A 180 -11.70 6.33 6.00
CA ALA A 180 -12.66 5.37 5.47
C ALA A 180 -13.19 5.74 4.07
N ASP A 181 -12.81 6.90 3.53
CA ASP A 181 -13.50 7.49 2.39
C ASP A 181 -12.72 7.46 1.07
N TYR A 182 -11.51 6.89 1.03
CA TYR A 182 -10.69 6.81 -0.20
C TYR A 182 -11.43 6.24 -1.41
N PHE A 183 -12.37 5.32 -1.20
CA PHE A 183 -13.03 4.59 -2.28
C PHE A 183 -14.49 4.99 -2.49
N ARG A 184 -14.89 6.17 -2.01
CA ARG A 184 -16.24 6.68 -2.22
C ARG A 184 -16.41 7.16 -3.66
N ASP A 185 -17.51 6.77 -4.28
CA ASP A 185 -17.81 6.91 -5.71
C ASP A 185 -19.05 7.79 -6.00
N ARG A 186 -19.62 8.42 -4.96
CA ARG A 186 -20.85 9.20 -5.05
C ARG A 186 -20.86 10.38 -4.09
N ALA A 187 -21.84 11.26 -4.25
CA ALA A 187 -22.06 12.38 -3.33
C ALA A 187 -22.16 11.89 -1.86
N PRO A 188 -21.64 12.64 -0.87
CA PRO A 188 -21.01 13.96 -0.98
C PRO A 188 -19.51 13.93 -1.35
N PHE A 189 -18.97 12.78 -1.77
CA PHE A 189 -17.53 12.58 -2.02
C PHE A 189 -17.12 12.89 -3.47
N ARG A 190 -17.76 13.90 -4.07
CA ARG A 190 -17.47 14.41 -5.41
C ARG A 190 -16.96 15.84 -5.27
N ASN A 191 -15.80 16.13 -5.85
CA ASN A 191 -15.20 17.46 -5.80
C ASN A 191 -15.87 18.41 -6.83
N GLU A 192 -15.44 19.67 -6.82
CA GLU A 192 -15.95 20.73 -7.71
C GLU A 192 -15.69 20.43 -9.19
N ALA A 193 -14.65 19.66 -9.51
CA ALA A 193 -14.36 19.17 -10.86
C ALA A 193 -15.20 17.93 -11.24
N GLY A 194 -16.19 17.55 -10.43
CA GLY A 194 -17.03 16.39 -10.68
C GLY A 194 -16.35 15.05 -10.45
N ARG A 195 -15.13 14.99 -9.92
CA ARG A 195 -14.39 13.74 -9.68
C ARG A 195 -14.69 13.15 -8.30
N THR A 196 -14.87 11.83 -8.23
CA THR A 196 -15.08 11.13 -6.96
C THR A 196 -13.75 10.79 -6.29
N ASN A 197 -13.77 10.48 -4.99
CA ASN A 197 -12.57 9.98 -4.31
C ASN A 197 -11.99 8.75 -4.99
N LEU A 198 -12.86 7.83 -5.43
CA LEU A 198 -12.46 6.66 -6.18
C LEU A 198 -11.74 7.03 -7.49
N ASP A 199 -12.21 8.03 -8.23
CA ASP A 199 -11.54 8.51 -9.46
C ASP A 199 -10.16 9.10 -9.18
N ILE A 200 -10.02 9.86 -8.11
CA ILE A 200 -8.76 10.50 -7.70
C ILE A 200 -7.73 9.44 -7.29
N VAL A 201 -8.15 8.49 -6.46
CA VAL A 201 -7.26 7.40 -6.00
C VAL A 201 -6.86 6.51 -7.18
N SER A 202 -7.81 6.17 -8.06
CA SER A 202 -7.52 5.29 -9.21
C SER A 202 -6.54 5.92 -10.19
N GLU A 203 -6.64 7.22 -10.47
CA GLU A 203 -5.64 7.94 -11.27
C GLU A 203 -4.26 7.93 -10.59
N ALA A 204 -4.21 8.15 -9.27
CA ALA A 204 -2.95 8.10 -8.53
C ALA A 204 -2.31 6.69 -8.54
N LEU A 205 -3.10 5.61 -8.68
CA LEU A 205 -2.56 4.26 -8.88
C LEU A 205 -1.74 4.16 -10.16
N LEU A 206 -2.17 4.79 -11.26
CA LEU A 206 -1.49 4.70 -12.56
C LEU A 206 -0.11 5.34 -12.54
N ALA A 207 0.05 6.47 -11.86
CA ALA A 207 1.33 7.17 -11.78
C ALA A 207 2.43 6.23 -11.24
N GLY A 208 2.14 5.45 -10.20
CA GLY A 208 3.09 4.49 -9.63
C GLY A 208 3.24 3.17 -10.40
N LEU A 209 2.46 2.95 -11.47
CA LEU A 209 2.47 1.71 -12.26
C LEU A 209 3.10 1.87 -13.66
N VAL A 210 3.08 3.07 -14.22
CA VAL A 210 3.46 3.31 -15.63
C VAL A 210 4.86 3.93 -15.77
N GLU A 211 5.44 4.53 -14.71
CA GLU A 211 6.72 5.26 -14.83
C GLU A 211 7.99 4.38 -14.92
N ASP A 212 7.88 3.04 -14.89
CA ASP A 212 9.03 2.11 -15.00
C ASP A 212 9.02 1.27 -16.30
N GLY A 213 8.33 1.72 -17.35
CA GLY A 213 8.25 1.06 -18.68
C GLY A 213 9.16 1.66 -19.74
#